data_AF-A0A4Q2UIP3-F1
#
_entry.id   AF-A0A4Q2UIP3-F1
#
_cell.length_a   1.000
_cell.length_b   1.000
_cell.length_c   1.000
_cell.angle_alpha   90.00
_cell.angle_beta   90.00
_cell.angle_gamma   90.00
#
_symmetry.space_group_name_H-M   'P 1'
#
loop_
_entity.id
_entity.type
_entity.pdbx_description
1 polymer ?
#
loop_
_entity_poly.entity_id
_entity_poly.type
_entity_poly.pdbx_seq_one_letter_code
_entity_poly.pdbx_strand_id
1 'polypeptide(L)'
;MTNNLSRFFYRIASWKTLLLAVVLYVPFPAYVFKSLEERMNTLAGRPIGPIDLLTGYDPDRIRQMVAAYGPEGRAIYAQGELTADLAYPVIYTFLFCIILSMLFRNRPYAPFRRVNVLPLGIMGFDLLENACIVYLLRTYPASSATVASLCSVFTNLKWGVSMVVLGLVLYGLARQLTGSQARLADRA
;
A
#
# COMPACT_ATOMS: atom_id res chain seq x y z
N MET A 1 17.96 -9.72 -11.61
CA MET A 1 17.30 -10.17 -10.36
C MET A 1 15.76 -10.23 -10.47
N THR A 2 15.08 -9.24 -11.07
CA THR A 2 13.61 -9.20 -11.23
C THR A 2 12.99 -10.41 -11.95
N ASN A 3 13.70 -11.03 -12.91
CA ASN A 3 13.25 -12.26 -13.57
C ASN A 3 13.07 -13.45 -12.62
N ASN A 4 13.82 -13.52 -11.51
CA ASN A 4 13.71 -14.63 -10.57
C ASN A 4 12.52 -14.40 -9.62
N LEU A 5 12.32 -13.15 -9.19
CA LEU A 5 11.25 -12.78 -8.28
C LEU A 5 9.87 -12.91 -8.94
N SER A 6 9.71 -12.43 -10.18
CA SER A 6 8.46 -12.60 -10.93
C SER A 6 8.11 -14.08 -11.14
N ARG A 7 9.10 -14.91 -11.50
CA ARG A 7 8.91 -16.38 -11.62
C ARG A 7 8.54 -17.03 -10.29
N PHE A 8 9.15 -16.60 -9.18
CA PHE A 8 8.81 -17.08 -7.85
C PHE A 8 7.32 -16.86 -7.54
N PHE A 9 6.81 -15.65 -7.72
CA PHE A 9 5.39 -15.34 -7.48
C PHE A 9 4.44 -16.14 -8.37
N TYR A 10 4.75 -16.27 -9.67
CA TYR A 10 3.95 -17.12 -10.56
C TYR A 10 3.92 -18.58 -10.11
N ARG A 11 5.04 -19.11 -9.61
CA ARG A 11 5.15 -20.50 -9.14
C ARG A 11 4.29 -20.77 -7.91
N ILE A 12 4.23 -19.83 -6.97
CA ILE A 12 3.50 -20.02 -5.70
C ILE A 12 2.04 -19.57 -5.76
N ALA A 13 1.63 -18.84 -6.80
CA ALA A 13 0.28 -18.29 -6.91
C ALA A 13 -0.78 -19.40 -6.99
N SER A 14 -1.63 -19.47 -5.98
CA SER A 14 -2.70 -20.46 -5.85
C SER A 14 -3.78 -19.89 -4.94
N TRP A 15 -4.96 -20.54 -4.87
CA TRP A 15 -6.00 -20.12 -3.94
C TRP A 15 -5.57 -20.23 -2.48
N LYS A 16 -4.71 -21.20 -2.14
CA LYS A 16 -4.16 -21.36 -0.78
C LYS A 16 -3.25 -20.20 -0.38
N THR A 17 -2.36 -19.77 -1.29
CA THR A 17 -1.48 -18.63 -1.04
C THR A 17 -2.22 -17.30 -1.05
N LEU A 18 -3.27 -17.17 -1.88
CA LEU A 18 -4.17 -16.03 -1.83
C LEU A 18 -4.91 -15.96 -0.49
N LEU A 19 -5.49 -17.06 -0.02
CA LEU A 19 -6.18 -17.11 1.27
C LEU A 19 -5.24 -16.72 2.42
N LEU A 20 -4.02 -17.27 2.43
CA LEU A 20 -3.01 -16.88 3.41
C LEU A 20 -2.71 -15.37 3.34
N ALA A 21 -2.51 -14.82 2.15
CA ALA A 21 -2.24 -13.40 1.96
C ALA A 21 -3.40 -12.51 2.48
N VAL A 22 -4.65 -12.92 2.22
CA VAL A 22 -5.85 -12.20 2.71
C VAL A 22 -5.94 -12.27 4.23
N VAL A 23 -5.73 -13.45 4.84
CA VAL A 23 -5.75 -13.63 6.30
C VAL A 23 -4.68 -12.77 6.98
N LEU A 24 -3.50 -12.64 6.39
CA LEU A 24 -2.44 -11.76 6.90
C LEU A 24 -2.76 -10.27 6.69
N TYR A 25 -3.40 -9.92 5.58
CA TYR A 25 -3.74 -8.55 5.23
C TYR A 25 -4.86 -7.96 6.10
N VAL A 26 -5.99 -8.67 6.23
CA VAL A 26 -7.23 -8.13 6.82
C VAL A 26 -7.07 -7.54 8.23
N PRO A 27 -6.31 -8.13 9.17
CA PRO A 27 -6.16 -7.59 10.52
C PRO A 27 -5.59 -6.16 10.57
N PHE A 28 -4.77 -5.77 9.59
CA PHE A 28 -4.12 -4.46 9.58
C PHE A 28 -5.12 -3.30 9.44
N PRO A 29 -5.86 -3.16 8.33
CA PRO A 29 -6.86 -2.11 8.19
C PRO A 29 -8.08 -2.32 9.11
N ALA A 30 -8.45 -3.57 9.42
CA ALA A 30 -9.64 -3.83 10.22
C ALA A 30 -9.47 -3.52 11.72
N TYR A 31 -8.25 -3.67 12.24
CA TYR A 31 -7.99 -3.54 13.67
C TYR A 31 -6.75 -2.70 13.99
N VAL A 32 -5.58 -3.03 13.42
CA VAL A 32 -4.30 -2.40 13.82
C VAL A 32 -4.32 -0.89 13.54
N PHE A 33 -4.64 -0.48 12.32
CA PHE A 33 -4.63 0.94 11.94
C PHE A 33 -5.81 1.70 12.51
N LYS A 34 -6.99 1.08 12.54
CA LYS A 34 -8.16 1.68 13.20
C LYS A 34 -7.86 2.00 14.67
N SER A 35 -7.26 1.06 15.40
CA SER A 35 -6.86 1.27 16.79
C SER A 35 -5.78 2.34 16.95
N LEU A 36 -4.78 2.36 16.05
CA LEU A 36 -3.73 3.39 16.06
C LEU A 36 -4.32 4.78 15.84
N GLU A 37 -5.18 4.94 14.83
CA GLU A 37 -5.85 6.19 14.51
C GLU A 37 -6.74 6.67 15.67
N GLU A 38 -7.55 5.79 16.27
CA GLU A 38 -8.39 6.12 17.43
C GLU A 38 -7.55 6.62 18.61
N ARG A 39 -6.41 5.97 18.90
CA ARG A 39 -5.48 6.39 19.96
C ARG A 39 -4.83 7.74 19.64
N MET A 40 -4.38 7.95 18.42
CA MET A 40 -3.82 9.24 17.97
C MET A 40 -4.83 10.38 18.11
N ASN A 41 -6.06 10.17 17.62
CA ASN A 41 -7.12 11.17 17.67
C ASN A 41 -7.54 11.48 19.12
N THR A 42 -7.59 10.47 19.99
CA THR A 42 -7.89 10.65 21.42
C THR A 42 -6.82 11.49 22.12
N LEU A 43 -5.53 11.19 21.89
CA LEU A 43 -4.42 11.96 22.45
C LEU A 43 -4.36 13.39 21.92
N ALA A 44 -4.76 13.60 20.67
CA ALA A 44 -4.85 14.93 20.07
C ALA A 44 -6.13 15.71 20.47
N GLY A 45 -7.09 15.05 21.13
CA GLY A 45 -8.38 15.64 21.50
C GLY A 45 -9.31 15.95 20.33
N ARG A 46 -9.00 15.49 19.11
CA ARG A 46 -9.79 15.72 17.88
C ARG A 46 -9.43 14.71 16.78
N PRO A 47 -10.34 14.44 15.83
CA PRO A 47 -10.00 13.65 14.65
C PRO A 47 -9.03 14.40 13.73
N ILE A 48 -7.84 13.83 13.54
CA ILE A 48 -6.83 14.34 12.59
C ILE A 48 -6.66 13.33 11.44
N GLY A 49 -6.70 12.03 11.75
CA GLY A 49 -6.38 10.96 10.80
C GLY A 49 -4.86 10.85 10.56
N PRO A 50 -4.41 9.85 9.80
CA PRO A 50 -2.99 9.64 9.53
C PRO A 50 -2.54 10.37 8.24
N ILE A 51 -1.24 10.66 8.13
CA ILE A 51 -0.64 11.46 7.02
C ILE A 51 -0.55 10.64 5.73
N ASP A 52 -0.26 9.35 5.85
CA ASP A 52 -0.06 8.38 4.76
C ASP A 52 -1.34 8.06 3.94
N LEU A 53 -2.50 8.48 4.44
CA LEU A 53 -3.79 8.43 3.74
C LEU A 53 -4.15 9.73 3.01
N LEU A 54 -3.33 10.77 3.12
CA LEU A 54 -3.55 11.99 2.34
C LEU A 54 -3.45 11.71 0.83
N THR A 55 -4.13 12.57 0.07
CA THR A 55 -4.07 12.57 -1.40
C THR A 55 -3.77 13.98 -1.89
N GLY A 56 -3.03 14.12 -2.99
CA GLY A 56 -2.64 15.41 -3.52
C GLY A 56 -1.32 15.92 -2.92
N TYR A 57 -0.79 17.01 -3.48
CA TYR A 57 0.46 17.61 -3.03
C TYR A 57 0.16 18.77 -2.08
N ASP A 58 0.36 18.57 -0.78
CA ASP A 58 0.16 19.60 0.23
C ASP A 58 1.14 19.45 1.43
N PRO A 59 2.40 19.89 1.26
CA PRO A 59 3.41 19.81 2.32
C PRO A 59 3.06 20.67 3.55
N ASP A 60 2.27 21.72 3.38
CA ASP A 60 1.86 22.60 4.47
C ASP A 60 0.84 21.91 5.36
N ARG A 61 -0.12 21.20 4.76
CA ARG A 61 -1.07 20.35 5.48
C ARG A 61 -0.37 19.28 6.29
N ILE A 62 0.65 18.62 5.73
CA ILE A 62 1.45 17.63 6.47
C ILE A 62 2.06 18.26 7.74
N ARG A 63 2.71 19.43 7.62
CA ARG A 63 3.33 20.10 8.77
C ARG A 63 2.29 20.55 9.80
N GLN A 64 1.11 20.99 9.35
CA GLN A 64 -0.02 21.33 10.24
C GLN A 64 -0.53 20.09 10.99
N MET A 65 -0.64 18.93 10.34
CA MET A 65 -1.04 17.67 10.97
C MET A 65 -0.01 17.23 12.01
N VAL A 66 1.29 17.29 11.70
CA VAL A 66 2.37 17.00 12.67
C VAL A 66 2.27 17.85 13.94
N ALA A 67 2.00 19.15 13.78
CA ALA A 67 1.77 20.04 14.93
C ALA A 67 0.51 19.64 15.70
N ALA A 68 -0.56 19.29 14.99
CA ALA A 68 -1.86 18.97 15.55
C ALA A 68 -1.91 17.72 16.44
N TYR A 69 -1.03 16.73 16.21
CA TYR A 69 -1.04 15.47 16.98
C TYR A 69 -0.65 15.62 18.46
N GLY A 70 0.01 16.71 18.84
CA GLY A 70 0.61 16.84 20.17
C GLY A 70 1.81 15.89 20.40
N PRO A 71 2.53 16.02 21.53
CA PRO A 71 3.73 15.24 21.80
C PRO A 71 3.47 13.73 21.84
N GLU A 72 2.44 13.30 22.56
CA GLU A 72 2.08 11.90 22.76
C GLU A 72 1.55 11.27 21.47
N GLY A 73 0.71 12.00 20.73
CA GLY A 73 0.20 11.57 19.43
C GLY A 73 1.32 11.40 18.39
N ARG A 74 2.31 12.30 18.36
CA ARG A 74 3.49 12.11 17.50
C ARG A 74 4.32 10.89 17.89
N ALA A 75 4.52 10.65 19.19
CA ALA A 75 5.31 9.52 19.66
C ALA A 75 4.68 8.17 19.31
N ILE A 76 3.37 8.02 19.53
CA ILE A 76 2.67 6.78 19.17
C ILE A 76 2.58 6.61 17.64
N TYR A 77 2.34 7.69 16.90
CA TYR A 77 2.26 7.60 15.45
C TYR A 77 3.61 7.18 14.85
N ALA A 78 4.71 7.80 15.28
CA ALA A 78 6.04 7.40 14.86
C ALA A 78 6.37 5.95 15.23
N GLN A 79 5.85 5.44 16.35
CA GLN A 79 6.01 4.03 16.71
C GLN A 79 5.21 3.11 15.79
N GLY A 80 4.00 3.49 15.40
CA GLY A 80 3.17 2.76 14.43
C GLY A 80 3.86 2.63 13.08
N GLU A 81 4.36 3.76 12.56
CA GLU A 81 5.16 3.86 11.32
C GLU A 81 6.41 2.96 11.35
N LEU A 82 7.09 2.89 12.50
CA LEU A 82 8.29 2.06 12.70
C LEU A 82 7.99 0.58 12.99
N THR A 83 6.73 0.17 13.10
CA THR A 83 6.35 -1.22 13.44
C THR A 83 5.30 -1.78 12.52
N ALA A 84 4.02 -1.45 12.74
CA ALA A 84 2.91 -1.95 11.96
C ALA A 84 3.05 -1.56 10.48
N ASP A 85 3.40 -0.31 10.20
CA ASP A 85 3.56 0.20 8.83
C ASP A 85 4.90 -0.14 8.18
N LEU A 86 5.79 -0.83 8.90
CA LEU A 86 6.92 -1.52 8.26
C LEU A 86 6.50 -2.90 7.73
N ALA A 87 5.61 -3.59 8.46
CA ALA A 87 5.12 -4.92 8.11
C ALA A 87 4.02 -4.88 7.03
N TYR A 88 3.12 -3.90 7.10
CA TYR A 88 1.96 -3.83 6.23
C TYR A 88 2.29 -3.73 4.74
N PRO A 89 3.27 -2.92 4.30
CA PRO A 89 3.70 -2.86 2.91
C PRO A 89 4.18 -4.18 2.33
N VAL A 90 4.86 -4.98 3.14
CA VAL A 90 5.29 -6.32 2.74
C VAL A 90 4.07 -7.22 2.51
N ILE A 91 3.07 -7.14 3.40
CA ILE A 91 1.88 -7.99 3.36
C ILE A 91 0.98 -7.64 2.18
N TYR A 92 0.60 -6.36 2.00
CA TYR A 92 -0.25 -5.99 0.87
C TYR A 92 0.48 -6.19 -0.47
N THR A 93 1.80 -6.00 -0.51
CA THR A 93 2.60 -6.25 -1.71
C THR A 93 2.59 -7.72 -2.07
N PHE A 94 2.78 -8.60 -1.07
CA PHE A 94 2.63 -10.03 -1.28
C PHE A 94 1.24 -10.39 -1.82
N LEU A 95 0.17 -9.84 -1.22
CA LEU A 95 -1.21 -10.04 -1.68
C LEU A 95 -1.39 -9.64 -3.15
N PHE A 96 -1.02 -8.41 -3.53
CA PHE A 96 -1.18 -7.94 -4.90
C PHE A 96 -0.30 -8.70 -5.90
N CYS A 97 0.93 -9.09 -5.52
CA CYS A 97 1.77 -9.94 -6.35
C CYS A 97 1.10 -11.29 -6.64
N ILE A 98 0.48 -11.92 -5.64
CA ILE A 98 -0.28 -13.18 -5.81
C ILE A 98 -1.51 -12.96 -6.70
N ILE A 99 -2.31 -11.93 -6.46
CA ILE A 99 -3.50 -11.61 -7.27
C ILE A 99 -3.09 -11.43 -8.74
N LEU A 100 -2.11 -10.58 -9.02
CA LEU A 100 -1.66 -10.34 -10.40
C LEU A 100 -1.04 -11.60 -11.01
N SER A 101 -0.32 -12.42 -10.25
CA SER A 101 0.14 -13.72 -10.74
C SER A 101 -1.01 -14.67 -11.08
N MET A 102 -2.10 -14.69 -10.31
CA MET A 102 -3.29 -15.48 -10.62
C MET A 102 -3.97 -15.00 -11.89
N LEU A 103 -4.11 -13.68 -12.06
CA LEU A 103 -4.79 -13.07 -13.20
C LEU A 103 -4.02 -13.23 -14.52
N PHE A 104 -2.69 -13.10 -14.48
CA PHE A 104 -1.86 -12.98 -15.69
C PHE A 104 -0.95 -14.18 -15.99
N ARG A 105 -0.98 -15.27 -15.22
CA ARG A 105 -0.13 -16.47 -15.46
C ARG A 105 -0.20 -17.05 -16.88
N ASN A 106 -1.34 -16.92 -17.55
CA ASN A 106 -1.57 -17.44 -18.90
C ASN A 106 -1.27 -16.40 -20.01
N ARG A 107 -0.62 -15.27 -19.66
CA ARG A 107 -0.30 -14.16 -20.57
C ARG A 107 1.21 -13.88 -20.52
N PRO A 108 2.06 -14.75 -21.10
CA PRO A 108 3.52 -14.66 -20.95
C PRO A 108 4.18 -13.56 -21.81
N TYR A 109 3.42 -12.85 -22.66
CA TYR A 109 3.94 -11.81 -23.55
C TYR A 109 4.11 -10.47 -22.82
N ALA A 110 5.03 -9.63 -23.31
CA ALA A 110 5.17 -8.26 -22.82
C ALA A 110 3.92 -7.43 -23.20
N PRO A 111 3.40 -6.56 -22.31
CA PRO A 111 3.98 -6.12 -21.03
C PRO A 111 3.61 -7.00 -19.80
N PHE A 112 2.74 -8.00 -19.95
CA PHE A 112 2.18 -8.76 -18.83
C PHE A 112 3.14 -9.73 -18.15
N ARG A 113 4.25 -10.09 -18.81
CA ARG A 113 5.25 -11.02 -18.27
C ARG A 113 5.74 -10.68 -16.87
N ARG A 114 5.83 -9.41 -16.49
CA ARG A 114 6.35 -8.97 -15.17
C ARG A 114 5.38 -8.09 -14.37
N VAL A 115 4.11 -8.05 -14.78
CA VAL A 115 3.11 -7.20 -14.12
C VAL A 115 2.93 -7.57 -12.65
N ASN A 116 3.16 -8.85 -12.31
CA ASN A 116 3.01 -9.40 -10.98
C ASN A 116 4.04 -8.90 -9.94
N VAL A 117 5.08 -8.16 -10.34
CA VAL A 117 6.03 -7.54 -9.40
C VAL A 117 5.94 -6.02 -9.37
N LEU A 118 4.98 -5.43 -10.12
CA LEU A 118 4.67 -4.00 -10.05
C LEU A 118 4.35 -3.53 -8.61
N PRO A 119 3.65 -4.31 -7.76
CA PRO A 119 3.35 -3.89 -6.38
C PRO A 119 4.58 -3.57 -5.52
N LEU A 120 5.78 -4.06 -5.87
CA LEU A 120 7.02 -3.69 -5.19
C LEU A 120 7.32 -2.18 -5.25
N GLY A 121 6.84 -1.50 -6.31
CA GLY A 121 6.93 -0.05 -6.40
C GLY A 121 6.08 0.65 -5.34
N ILE A 122 4.89 0.11 -5.03
CA ILE A 122 4.04 0.62 -3.95
C ILE A 122 4.78 0.50 -2.63
N MET A 123 5.32 -0.68 -2.31
CA MET A 123 6.12 -0.89 -1.10
C MET A 123 7.29 0.08 -0.98
N GLY A 124 8.02 0.30 -2.08
CA GLY A 124 9.17 1.20 -2.08
C GLY A 124 8.78 2.64 -1.75
N PHE A 125 7.71 3.16 -2.35
CA PHE A 125 7.25 4.52 -2.08
C PHE A 125 6.61 4.67 -0.70
N ASP A 126 5.87 3.67 -0.23
CA ASP A 126 5.29 3.64 1.12
C ASP A 126 6.38 3.69 2.20
N LEU A 127 7.42 2.85 2.09
CA LEU A 127 8.52 2.87 3.07
C LEU A 127 9.31 4.20 3.07
N LEU A 128 9.45 4.85 1.92
CA LEU A 128 10.09 6.17 1.80
C LEU A 128 9.22 7.29 2.40
N GLU A 129 7.91 7.20 2.20
CA GLU A 129 6.93 8.08 2.83
C GLU A 129 6.95 7.94 4.36
N ASN A 130 6.88 6.71 4.87
CA ASN A 130 6.88 6.42 6.31
C ASN A 130 8.16 6.94 6.96
N ALA A 131 9.31 6.84 6.28
CA ALA A 131 10.56 7.45 6.73
C ALA A 131 10.47 8.99 6.84
N CYS A 132 9.82 9.66 5.89
CA CYS A 132 9.57 11.11 5.96
C CYS A 132 8.61 11.46 7.12
N ILE A 133 7.54 10.69 7.30
CA ILE A 133 6.57 10.88 8.38
C ILE A 133 7.27 10.76 9.74
N VAL A 134 8.01 9.65 9.97
CA VAL A 134 8.76 9.42 11.21
C VAL A 134 9.73 10.56 11.49
N TYR A 135 10.48 11.02 10.47
CA TYR A 135 11.39 12.15 10.62
C TYR A 135 10.63 13.39 11.10
N LEU A 136 9.55 13.79 10.42
CA LEU A 136 8.78 14.99 10.75
C LEU A 136 8.16 14.91 12.16
N LEU A 137 7.66 13.73 12.55
CA LEU A 137 7.08 13.50 13.88
C LEU A 137 8.14 13.60 14.99
N ARG A 138 9.35 13.07 14.75
CA ARG A 138 10.42 13.00 15.76
C ARG A 138 11.22 14.30 15.89
N THR A 139 11.31 15.11 14.83
CA THR A 139 12.09 16.37 14.86
C THR A 139 11.25 17.59 15.19
N TYR A 140 9.93 17.48 15.30
CA TYR A 140 9.08 18.61 15.69
C TYR A 140 9.55 19.23 17.03
N PRO A 141 9.67 20.58 17.14
CA PRO A 141 9.16 21.62 16.24
C PRO A 141 10.09 22.03 15.10
N ALA A 142 11.26 21.41 14.93
CA ALA A 142 12.12 21.61 13.77
C ALA A 142 11.45 20.98 12.52
N SER A 143 10.53 21.74 11.94
CA SER A 143 9.68 21.34 10.83
C SER A 143 10.41 21.56 9.50
N SER A 144 10.78 20.48 8.81
CA SER A 144 11.49 20.55 7.52
C SER A 144 10.51 20.62 6.35
N ALA A 145 10.46 21.77 5.66
CA ALA A 145 9.66 21.93 4.45
C ALA A 145 10.08 20.94 3.35
N THR A 146 11.38 20.70 3.20
CA THR A 146 11.91 19.74 2.22
C THR A 146 11.42 18.32 2.47
N VAL A 147 11.44 17.86 3.72
CA VAL A 147 10.98 16.50 4.05
C VAL A 147 9.46 16.38 3.90
N ALA A 148 8.69 17.42 4.23
CA ALA A 148 7.25 17.45 3.97
C ALA A 148 6.92 17.38 2.47
N SER A 149 7.69 18.06 1.62
CA SER A 149 7.57 17.98 0.17
C SER A 149 7.91 16.58 -0.36
N LEU A 150 8.99 15.97 0.12
CA LEU A 150 9.35 14.59 -0.23
C LEU A 150 8.28 13.60 0.21
N CYS A 151 7.74 13.77 1.42
CA CYS A 151 6.61 12.98 1.91
C CYS A 151 5.45 13.04 0.91
N SER A 152 5.00 14.25 0.54
CA SER A 152 3.92 14.44 -0.45
C SER A 152 4.22 13.77 -1.80
N VAL A 153 5.46 13.85 -2.28
CA VAL A 153 5.87 13.18 -3.53
C VAL A 153 5.73 11.67 -3.40
N PHE A 154 6.24 11.07 -2.33
CA PHE A 154 6.15 9.62 -2.10
C PHE A 154 4.71 9.15 -1.90
N THR A 155 3.88 9.90 -1.17
CA THR A 155 2.43 9.66 -1.04
C THR A 155 1.78 9.55 -2.42
N ASN A 156 2.02 10.53 -3.30
CA ASN A 156 1.40 10.55 -4.64
C ASN A 156 1.95 9.45 -5.56
N LEU A 157 3.24 9.14 -5.48
CA LEU A 157 3.83 8.03 -6.24
C LEU A 157 3.28 6.69 -5.77
N LYS A 158 3.14 6.47 -4.46
CA LYS A 158 2.49 5.30 -3.86
C LYS A 158 1.06 5.15 -4.40
N TRP A 159 0.25 6.20 -4.33
CA TRP A 159 -1.13 6.19 -4.83
C TRP A 159 -1.19 5.96 -6.35
N GLY A 160 -0.31 6.60 -7.12
CA GLY A 160 -0.23 6.42 -8.57
C GLY A 160 0.06 4.97 -8.96
N VAL A 161 1.05 4.32 -8.34
CA VAL A 161 1.32 2.90 -8.60
C VAL A 161 0.17 2.01 -8.10
N SER A 162 -0.44 2.35 -6.96
CA SER A 162 -1.61 1.64 -6.42
C SER A 162 -2.79 1.67 -7.38
N MET A 163 -3.07 2.81 -8.00
CA MET A 163 -4.12 2.95 -9.02
C MET A 163 -3.85 2.10 -10.26
N VAL A 164 -2.59 2.04 -10.72
CA VAL A 164 -2.21 1.18 -11.84
C VAL A 164 -2.40 -0.30 -11.48
N VAL A 165 -1.96 -0.73 -10.30
CA VAL A 165 -2.14 -2.10 -9.81
C VAL A 165 -3.63 -2.44 -9.70
N LEU A 166 -4.45 -1.56 -9.12
CA LEU A 166 -5.89 -1.76 -9.01
C LEU A 166 -6.55 -1.86 -10.40
N GLY A 167 -6.18 -0.98 -11.34
CA GLY A 167 -6.66 -1.04 -12.72
C GLY A 167 -6.32 -2.36 -13.41
N LEU A 168 -5.12 -2.89 -13.17
CA LEU A 168 -4.70 -4.20 -13.70
C LEU A 168 -5.48 -5.36 -13.06
N VAL A 169 -5.78 -5.28 -11.77
CA VAL A 169 -6.64 -6.27 -11.09
C VAL A 169 -8.03 -6.28 -11.71
N LEU A 170 -8.66 -5.10 -11.84
CA LEU A 170 -9.98 -4.96 -12.44
C LEU A 170 -10.01 -5.45 -13.89
N TYR A 171 -9.01 -5.07 -14.69
CA TYR A 171 -8.85 -5.53 -16.06
C TYR A 171 -8.73 -7.07 -16.13
N GLY A 172 -7.87 -7.65 -15.29
CA GLY A 172 -7.67 -9.10 -15.26
C GLY A 172 -8.96 -9.85 -14.92
N LEU A 173 -9.71 -9.39 -13.92
CA LEU A 173 -11.00 -9.96 -13.53
C LEU A 173 -12.03 -9.88 -14.66
N ALA A 174 -12.20 -8.70 -15.28
CA ALA A 174 -13.14 -8.51 -16.39
C ALA A 174 -12.83 -9.45 -17.58
N ARG A 175 -11.55 -9.67 -17.88
CA ARG A 175 -11.12 -10.58 -18.96
C ARG A 175 -11.38 -12.06 -18.63
N GLN A 176 -11.32 -12.45 -17.35
CA GLN A 176 -11.65 -13.81 -16.93
C GLN A 176 -13.16 -14.08 -16.99
N LEU A 177 -13.98 -13.11 -16.62
CA LEU A 177 -15.44 -13.23 -16.69
C LEU A 177 -15.92 -13.37 -18.15
N THR A 178 -15.49 -12.46 -19.03
CA THR A 178 -15.83 -12.50 -20.47
C THR A 178 -15.35 -13.78 -21.16
N GLY A 179 -14.11 -14.22 -20.90
CA GLY A 179 -13.60 -15.47 -21.46
C GLY A 179 -14.29 -16.73 -20.93
N SER A 180 -14.88 -16.67 -19.73
CA SER A 180 -15.65 -17.79 -19.18
C SER A 180 -17.05 -17.89 -19.78
N GLN A 181 -17.69 -16.76 -20.06
CA GLN A 181 -18.98 -16.71 -20.75
C GLN A 181 -18.89 -17.23 -22.19
N ALA A 182 -17.86 -16.84 -22.95
CA ALA A 182 -17.66 -17.34 -24.32
C ALA A 182 -17.54 -18.87 -24.38
N ARG A 183 -16.77 -19.47 -23.44
CA ARG A 183 -16.61 -20.93 -23.37
C ARG A 183 -17.87 -21.69 -22.95
N LEU A 184 -18.78 -21.05 -22.22
CA LEU A 184 -20.08 -21.64 -21.87
C LEU A 184 -21.03 -21.60 -23.07
N ALA A 185 -21.00 -20.51 -23.86
CA ALA A 185 -21.78 -20.40 -25.08
C ALA A 185 -21.36 -21.41 -26.15
N ASP A 186 -20.06 -21.69 -26.32
CA ASP A 186 -19.56 -22.70 -27.28
C ASP A 186 -19.90 -24.16 -26.89
N ARG A 187 -20.38 -24.40 -25.66
CA ARG A 187 -20.71 -25.75 -25.14
C ARG A 187 -22.21 -26.04 -25.07
N ALA A 188 -23.06 -25.06 -25.36
CA ALA A 188 -24.52 -25.16 -25.39
C ALA A 188 -25.01 -25.39 -26.83
#